data_AF-T0M9G4-F1
#
_entry.id   AF-T0M9G4-F1
#
_cell.length_a   1.000
_cell.length_b   1.000
_cell.length_c   1.000
_cell.angle_alpha   90.00
_cell.angle_beta   90.00
_cell.angle_gamma   90.00
#
_symmetry.space_group_name_H-M   'P 1'
#
loop_
_entity.id
_entity.type
_entity.pdbx_description
1 polymer ?
#
loop_
_entity_poly.entity_id
_entity_poly.type
_entity_poly.pdbx_seq_one_letter_code
_entity_poly.pdbx_strand_id
1 'polypeptide(L)'
;MKKYDKLLIRKGDLKIVESEINNRISIYKKKLECYEKRLEFKYTNRKFELYRGKFYRDIETVQSSINSNIKTDEVVKFWNNMWNEELLDNSDKCQEFLSDYVQKSLKTNLSLEVKGLFMKLFSFLSNWKAAEPDGIFNFFIKWISSLHEILYKLIK
;
A
#
# COMPACT_ATOMS: atom_id res chain seq x y z
N MET A 1 -37.07 32.64 18.90
CA MET A 1 -37.30 31.17 18.95
C MET A 1 -36.39 30.58 20.02
N LYS A 2 -36.95 29.95 21.07
CA LYS A 2 -36.15 29.31 22.13
C LYS A 2 -35.36 28.17 21.48
N LYS A 3 -34.05 28.34 21.28
CA LYS A 3 -33.17 27.39 20.56
C LYS A 3 -32.99 26.05 21.31
N TYR A 4 -33.51 25.96 22.52
CA TYR A 4 -33.52 24.78 23.36
C TYR A 4 -34.96 24.63 23.87
N ASP A 5 -35.65 23.57 23.47
CA ASP A 5 -37.06 23.28 23.82
C ASP A 5 -37.25 22.83 25.29
N LYS A 6 -36.32 23.20 26.17
CA LYS A 6 -36.35 22.88 27.60
C LYS A 6 -36.57 24.16 28.36
N LEU A 7 -37.52 24.13 29.29
CA LEU A 7 -37.92 25.33 30.01
C LEU A 7 -36.85 25.85 30.99
N LEU A 8 -35.72 25.12 31.18
CA LEU A 8 -34.68 25.40 32.18
C LEU A 8 -35.25 25.45 33.61
N ILE A 9 -36.39 24.80 33.85
CA ILE A 9 -37.10 24.81 35.14
C ILE A 9 -36.74 23.55 35.97
N ARG A 10 -36.41 22.41 35.34
CA ARG A 10 -36.07 21.18 36.07
C ARG A 10 -34.55 21.06 36.27
N LYS A 11 -34.11 20.58 37.43
CA LYS A 11 -32.67 20.38 37.77
C LYS A 11 -31.88 19.55 36.75
N GLY A 12 -32.54 18.67 35.99
CA GLY A 12 -31.91 17.87 34.93
C GLY A 12 -31.75 18.60 33.59
N ASP A 13 -32.56 19.61 33.31
CA ASP A 13 -32.58 20.29 32.00
C ASP A 13 -31.27 21.02 31.73
N LEU A 14 -30.66 21.62 32.76
CA LEU A 14 -29.37 22.30 32.67
C LEU A 14 -28.26 21.38 32.19
N LYS A 15 -28.15 20.17 32.77
CA LYS A 15 -27.13 19.18 32.38
C LYS A 15 -27.29 18.73 30.93
N ILE A 16 -28.53 18.60 30.46
CA ILE A 16 -28.77 18.17 29.08
C ILE A 16 -28.51 19.31 28.09
N VAL A 17 -28.83 20.55 28.44
CA VAL A 17 -28.48 21.72 27.60
C VAL A 17 -26.95 21.89 27.55
N GLU A 18 -26.27 21.72 28.67
CA GLU A 18 -24.80 21.75 28.74
C GLU A 18 -24.18 20.66 27.85
N SER A 19 -24.67 19.42 27.92
CA SER A 19 -24.18 18.33 27.07
C SER A 19 -24.46 18.56 25.59
N GLU A 20 -25.61 19.13 25.22
CA GLU A 20 -25.92 19.52 23.84
C GLU A 20 -24.98 20.62 23.32
N ILE A 21 -24.66 21.61 24.15
CA ILE A 21 -23.72 22.68 23.81
C ILE A 21 -22.31 22.10 23.65
N ASN A 22 -21.85 21.27 24.58
CA ASN A 22 -20.54 20.63 24.53
C ASN A 22 -20.41 19.71 23.30
N ASN A 23 -21.46 18.96 22.97
CA ASN A 23 -21.52 18.15 21.75
C ASN A 23 -21.41 19.02 20.49
N ARG A 24 -22.13 20.15 20.43
CA ARG A 24 -22.02 21.09 19.30
C ARG A 24 -20.61 21.65 19.19
N ILE A 25 -20.00 22.06 20.30
CA ILE A 25 -18.62 22.55 20.33
C ILE A 25 -17.66 21.48 19.78
N SER A 26 -17.79 20.23 20.24
CA SER A 26 -16.99 19.11 19.77
C SER A 26 -17.13 18.88 18.26
N ILE A 27 -18.38 18.90 17.75
CA ILE A 27 -18.66 18.76 16.31
C ILE A 27 -17.99 19.88 15.50
N TYR A 28 -18.13 21.14 15.93
CA TYR A 28 -17.54 22.27 15.21
C TYR A 28 -16.01 22.28 15.29
N LYS A 29 -15.44 21.91 16.45
CA LYS A 29 -14.00 21.71 16.60
C LYS A 29 -13.49 20.65 15.62
N LYS A 30 -14.20 19.52 15.50
CA LYS A 30 -13.82 18.48 14.54
C LYS A 30 -13.92 18.93 13.09
N LYS A 31 -14.95 19.71 12.75
CA LYS A 31 -15.09 20.30 11.41
C LYS A 31 -13.92 21.23 11.06
N LEU A 32 -13.48 22.06 11.99
CA LEU A 32 -12.32 22.93 11.80
C LEU A 32 -11.04 22.11 11.60
N GLU A 33 -10.79 21.13 12.45
CA GLU A 33 -9.62 20.24 12.33
C GLU A 33 -9.59 19.51 10.96
N CYS A 34 -10.74 19.00 10.51
CA CYS A 34 -10.85 18.37 9.20
C CYS A 34 -10.61 19.36 8.04
N TYR A 35 -11.03 20.61 8.20
CA TYR A 35 -10.80 21.66 7.20
C TYR A 35 -9.32 22.03 7.10
N GLU A 36 -8.65 22.22 8.24
CA GLU A 36 -7.21 22.47 8.33
C GLU A 36 -6.40 21.32 7.69
N LYS A 37 -6.72 20.08 8.06
CA LYS A 37 -6.08 18.89 7.45
C LYS A 37 -6.25 18.82 5.93
N ARG A 38 -7.42 19.23 5.41
CA ARG A 38 -7.65 19.28 3.95
C ARG A 38 -6.83 20.37 3.29
N LEU A 39 -6.64 21.52 3.92
CA LEU A 39 -5.77 22.59 3.41
C LEU A 39 -4.32 22.12 3.36
N GLU A 40 -3.82 21.52 4.44
CA GLU A 40 -2.48 20.94 4.48
C GLU A 40 -2.30 19.88 3.40
N PHE A 41 -3.24 18.94 3.27
CA PHE A 41 -3.19 17.90 2.24
C PHE A 41 -3.12 18.48 0.83
N LYS A 42 -3.92 19.51 0.53
CA LYS A 42 -3.88 20.17 -0.80
C LYS A 42 -2.53 20.83 -1.05
N TYR A 43 -1.98 21.51 -0.04
CA TYR A 43 -0.69 22.18 -0.15
C TYR A 43 0.45 21.17 -0.34
N THR A 44 0.50 20.12 0.48
CA THR A 44 1.52 19.07 0.39
C THR A 44 1.40 18.27 -0.90
N ASN A 45 0.19 17.96 -1.35
CA ASN A 45 -0.02 17.25 -2.61
C ASN A 45 0.39 18.10 -3.82
N ARG A 46 0.04 19.40 -3.83
CA ARG A 46 0.53 20.33 -4.87
C ARG A 46 2.06 20.40 -4.88
N LYS A 47 2.69 20.42 -3.71
CA LYS A 47 4.15 20.39 -3.56
C LYS A 47 4.75 19.08 -4.06
N PHE A 48 4.10 17.96 -3.80
CA PHE A 48 4.50 16.65 -4.32
C PHE A 48 4.35 16.57 -5.85
N GLU A 49 3.32 17.15 -6.44
CA GLU A 49 3.13 17.12 -7.89
C GLU A 49 4.15 18.00 -8.63
N LEU A 50 4.37 19.24 -8.15
CA LEU A 50 5.21 20.23 -8.84
C LEU A 50 6.68 20.23 -8.40
N TYR A 51 6.96 19.89 -7.14
CA TYR A 51 8.27 20.08 -6.50
C TYR A 51 8.68 18.87 -5.63
N ARG A 52 8.66 17.65 -6.19
CA ARG A 52 8.99 16.38 -5.50
C ARG A 52 10.27 16.44 -4.68
N GLY A 53 11.35 16.96 -5.27
CA GLY A 53 12.66 17.03 -4.59
C GLY A 53 12.68 17.94 -3.37
N LYS A 54 11.79 18.95 -3.29
CA LYS A 54 11.63 19.78 -2.09
C LYS A 54 10.73 19.09 -1.07
N PHE A 55 9.65 18.47 -1.52
CA PHE A 55 8.74 17.69 -0.69
C PHE A 55 9.49 16.62 0.15
N TYR A 56 10.39 15.86 -0.47
CA TYR A 56 11.15 14.83 0.27
C TYR A 56 12.18 15.43 1.25
N ARG A 57 12.82 16.56 0.92
CA ARG A 57 13.71 17.26 1.87
C ARG A 57 12.95 17.79 3.08
N ASP A 58 11.74 18.30 2.88
CA ASP A 58 10.90 18.75 3.99
C ASP A 58 10.49 17.57 4.89
N ILE A 59 10.26 16.37 4.33
CA ILE A 59 10.02 15.15 5.13
C ILE A 59 11.28 14.76 5.91
N GLU A 60 12.43 14.78 5.27
CA GLU A 60 13.71 14.38 5.86
C GLU A 60 14.13 15.32 7.00
N THR A 61 13.91 16.62 6.85
CA THR A 61 14.11 17.60 7.94
C THR A 61 13.17 17.38 9.11
N VAL A 62 11.90 17.02 8.87
CA VAL A 62 10.97 16.62 9.94
C VAL A 62 11.45 15.34 10.62
N GLN A 63 11.89 14.32 9.88
CA GLN A 63 12.41 13.08 10.46
C GLN A 63 13.70 13.29 11.27
N SER A 64 14.59 14.16 10.81
CA SER A 64 15.83 14.50 11.52
C SER A 64 15.58 15.22 12.85
N SER A 65 14.42 15.89 12.99
CA SER A 65 14.00 16.53 14.25
C SER A 65 13.35 15.55 15.24
N ILE A 66 12.88 14.39 14.76
CA ILE A 66 12.41 13.29 15.60
C ILE A 66 13.67 12.56 16.06
N ASN A 67 14.22 12.98 17.20
CA ASN A 67 15.32 12.30 17.87
C ASN A 67 15.00 10.80 18.01
N SER A 68 15.54 9.99 17.11
CA SER A 68 15.49 8.54 17.20
C SER A 68 16.50 8.08 18.24
N ASN A 69 16.22 8.36 19.52
CA ASN A 69 16.93 7.74 20.64
C ASN A 69 16.45 6.28 20.77
N ILE A 70 16.59 5.52 19.69
CA ILE A 70 16.30 4.10 19.65
C ILE A 70 17.55 3.44 20.22
N LYS A 71 17.41 2.79 21.37
CA LYS A 71 18.51 2.04 21.98
C LYS A 71 18.86 0.88 21.05
N THR A 72 20.07 0.92 20.51
CA THR A 72 20.62 -0.13 19.63
C THR A 72 20.49 -1.52 20.26
N ASP A 73 20.64 -1.61 21.58
CA ASP A 73 20.56 -2.86 22.34
C ASP A 73 19.16 -3.49 22.30
N GLU A 74 18.10 -2.69 22.26
CA GLU A 74 16.72 -3.18 22.17
C GLU A 74 16.42 -3.73 20.78
N VAL A 75 16.95 -3.08 19.73
CA VAL A 75 16.83 -3.55 18.34
C VAL A 75 17.58 -4.86 18.16
N VAL A 76 18.82 -4.96 18.65
CA VAL A 76 19.61 -6.19 18.58
C VAL A 76 18.95 -7.32 19.34
N LYS A 77 18.42 -7.07 20.54
CA LYS A 77 17.66 -8.07 21.31
C LYS A 77 16.40 -8.53 20.58
N PHE A 78 15.64 -7.60 19.98
CA PHE A 78 14.43 -7.93 19.23
C PHE A 78 14.73 -8.88 18.06
N TRP A 79 15.74 -8.55 17.25
CA TRP A 79 16.11 -9.39 16.11
C TRP A 79 16.76 -10.71 16.56
N ASN A 80 17.61 -10.70 17.59
CA ASN A 80 18.18 -11.94 18.13
C ASN A 80 17.08 -12.87 18.66
N ASN A 81 16.03 -12.35 19.29
CA ASN A 81 14.91 -13.15 19.76
C ASN A 81 14.03 -13.69 18.61
N MET A 82 13.96 -12.96 17.49
CA MET A 82 13.20 -13.40 16.31
C MET A 82 13.95 -14.50 15.53
N TRP A 83 15.27 -14.39 15.42
CA TRP A 83 16.11 -15.33 14.67
C TRP A 83 16.51 -16.57 15.47
N ASN A 84 16.60 -16.44 16.79
CA ASN A 84 16.75 -17.58 17.67
C ASN A 84 15.35 -18.05 18.06
N GLU A 85 14.65 -18.68 17.11
CA GLU A 85 13.60 -19.63 17.49
C GLU A 85 14.24 -20.60 18.48
N GLU A 86 13.57 -20.82 19.61
CA GLU A 86 13.87 -21.95 20.49
C GLU A 86 14.12 -23.15 19.58
N LEU A 87 15.23 -23.86 19.82
CA LEU A 87 15.54 -25.16 19.23
C LEU A 87 14.45 -26.16 19.65
N LEU A 88 13.23 -25.96 19.19
CA LEU A 88 12.13 -26.89 19.33
C LEU A 88 12.45 -27.99 18.34
N ASP A 89 12.80 -29.14 18.90
CA ASP A 89 12.95 -30.47 18.30
C ASP A 89 11.81 -30.82 17.31
N ASN A 90 11.78 -30.16 16.14
CA ASN A 90 10.81 -30.37 15.07
C ASN A 90 11.52 -30.57 13.73
N SER A 91 12.74 -31.10 13.75
CA SER A 91 13.43 -31.60 12.54
C SER A 91 12.53 -32.58 11.77
N ASP A 92 11.77 -33.40 12.48
CA ASP A 92 10.97 -34.48 11.86
C ASP A 92 9.66 -33.99 11.23
N LYS A 93 9.09 -32.84 11.66
CA LYS A 93 7.85 -32.30 11.07
C LYS A 93 8.08 -31.51 9.79
N CYS A 94 9.26 -30.92 9.61
CA CYS A 94 9.56 -30.11 8.44
C CYS A 94 9.93 -30.94 7.20
N GLN A 95 10.39 -32.19 7.38
CA GLN A 95 10.70 -33.09 6.25
C GLN A 95 9.47 -33.48 5.44
N GLU A 96 8.29 -33.58 6.05
CA GLU A 96 7.05 -33.93 5.35
C GLU A 96 6.63 -32.87 4.31
N PHE A 97 7.11 -31.63 4.45
CA PHE A 97 6.83 -30.52 3.52
C PHE A 97 7.90 -30.31 2.44
N LEU A 98 9.04 -31.02 2.51
CA LEU A 98 10.09 -30.95 1.51
C LEU A 98 9.87 -32.04 0.45
N SER A 99 9.14 -31.72 -0.61
CA SER A 99 9.01 -32.63 -1.76
C SER A 99 10.34 -32.75 -2.50
N ASP A 100 10.83 -33.98 -2.71
CA ASP A 100 12.01 -34.28 -3.52
C ASP A 100 11.86 -33.69 -4.93
N TYR A 101 12.65 -32.67 -5.24
CA TYR A 101 12.67 -32.06 -6.57
C TYR A 101 13.36 -33.01 -7.56
N VAL A 102 12.56 -33.78 -8.31
CA VAL A 102 13.06 -34.62 -9.41
C VAL A 102 13.19 -33.76 -10.67
N GLN A 103 14.44 -33.43 -11.05
CA GLN A 103 14.73 -32.68 -12.26
C GLN A 103 14.46 -33.54 -13.51
N LYS A 104 13.23 -33.43 -14.04
CA LYS A 104 12.81 -34.11 -15.28
C LYS A 104 13.52 -33.47 -16.49
N SER A 105 14.21 -34.28 -17.29
CA SER A 105 14.94 -33.88 -18.50
C SER A 105 13.98 -33.37 -19.60
N LEU A 106 13.68 -32.06 -19.58
CA LEU A 106 12.71 -31.41 -20.47
C LEU A 106 13.35 -30.73 -21.70
N LYS A 107 14.57 -31.07 -22.12
CA LYS A 107 15.31 -30.20 -23.06
C LYS A 107 14.78 -30.13 -24.50
N THR A 108 13.89 -31.01 -24.96
CA THR A 108 13.38 -30.97 -26.34
C THR A 108 11.91 -30.57 -26.48
N ASN A 109 11.04 -30.92 -25.52
CA ASN A 109 9.62 -30.52 -25.54
C ASN A 109 9.37 -29.09 -25.06
N LEU A 110 10.31 -28.49 -24.31
CA LEU A 110 10.18 -27.11 -23.82
C LEU A 110 9.97 -26.09 -24.96
N SER A 111 10.60 -26.25 -26.13
CA SER A 111 10.54 -25.20 -27.16
C SER A 111 9.13 -24.99 -27.75
N LEU A 112 8.35 -26.05 -27.92
CA LEU A 112 6.96 -25.95 -28.44
C LEU A 112 6.00 -25.51 -27.35
N GLU A 113 6.20 -26.00 -26.13
CA GLU A 113 5.41 -25.62 -24.96
C GLU A 113 5.60 -24.14 -24.60
N VAL A 114 6.82 -23.62 -24.72
CA VAL A 114 7.15 -22.20 -24.48
C VAL A 114 6.45 -21.28 -25.49
N LYS A 115 6.33 -21.65 -26.78
CA LYS A 115 5.55 -20.83 -27.73
C LYS A 115 4.08 -20.76 -27.33
N GLY A 116 3.49 -21.89 -26.94
CA GLY A 116 2.10 -21.94 -26.46
C GLY A 116 1.87 -21.13 -25.18
N LEU A 117 2.80 -21.22 -24.21
CA LEU A 117 2.76 -20.44 -22.98
C LEU A 117 2.94 -18.93 -23.24
N PHE A 118 3.82 -18.57 -24.17
CA PHE A 118 4.04 -17.18 -24.58
C PHE A 118 2.78 -16.55 -25.19
N MET A 119 2.07 -17.29 -26.06
CA MET A 119 0.79 -16.81 -26.61
C MET A 119 -0.29 -16.66 -25.53
N LYS A 120 -0.31 -17.57 -24.53
CA LYS A 120 -1.22 -17.45 -23.38
C LYS A 120 -0.91 -16.23 -22.52
N LEU A 121 0.36 -15.82 -22.41
CA LEU A 121 0.75 -14.64 -21.63
C LEU A 121 0.08 -13.34 -22.13
N PHE A 122 -0.06 -13.16 -23.44
CA PHE A 122 -0.77 -12.00 -24.01
C PHE A 122 -2.25 -11.96 -23.61
N SER A 123 -2.89 -13.11 -23.42
CA SER A 123 -4.29 -13.16 -22.99
C SER A 123 -4.49 -12.60 -21.58
N PHE A 124 -3.49 -12.75 -20.70
CA PHE A 124 -3.50 -12.27 -19.32
C PHE A 124 -3.16 -10.78 -19.17
N LEU A 125 -2.65 -10.12 -20.22
CA LEU A 125 -2.37 -8.69 -20.17
C LEU A 125 -3.67 -7.88 -20.03
N SER A 126 -3.66 -6.89 -19.13
CA SER A 126 -4.76 -5.95 -18.94
C SER A 126 -4.81 -4.94 -20.10
N ASN A 127 -5.99 -4.78 -20.69
CA ASN A 127 -6.16 -3.98 -21.91
C ASN A 127 -5.80 -2.50 -21.72
N TRP A 128 -6.21 -1.93 -20.58
CA TRP A 128 -6.15 -0.48 -20.32
C TRP A 128 -5.12 -0.11 -19.23
N LYS A 129 -4.04 -0.89 -19.11
CA LYS A 129 -2.90 -0.47 -18.30
C LYS A 129 -2.28 0.79 -18.90
N ALA A 130 -1.87 1.73 -18.04
CA ALA A 130 -1.16 2.93 -18.49
C ALA A 130 0.01 2.54 -19.39
N ALA A 131 0.15 3.26 -20.51
CA ALA A 131 1.25 3.05 -21.43
C ALA A 131 2.59 3.25 -20.70
N GLU A 132 3.51 2.34 -20.97
CA GLU A 132 4.89 2.41 -20.49
C GLU A 132 5.65 3.54 -21.22
N PRO A 133 6.94 3.82 -20.93
CA PRO A 133 7.69 4.91 -21.57
C PRO A 133 7.65 4.90 -23.11
N ASP A 134 7.44 3.74 -23.70
CA ASP A 134 7.32 3.53 -25.14
C ASP A 134 5.99 4.04 -25.73
N GLY A 135 5.02 4.43 -24.88
CA GLY A 135 3.72 4.98 -25.30
C GLY A 135 2.74 3.95 -25.88
N ILE A 136 3.10 2.67 -25.88
CA ILE A 136 2.28 1.58 -26.44
C ILE A 136 1.40 0.98 -25.35
N PHE A 137 0.10 0.87 -25.64
CA PHE A 137 -0.85 0.19 -24.76
C PHE A 137 -0.84 -1.32 -24.99
N ASN A 138 -1.01 -2.08 -23.91
CA ASN A 138 -1.20 -3.53 -23.93
C ASN A 138 -2.34 -3.99 -24.86
N PHE A 139 -3.36 -3.14 -25.04
CA PHE A 139 -4.43 -3.37 -26.01
C PHE A 139 -3.88 -3.70 -27.41
N PHE A 140 -2.93 -2.91 -27.93
CA PHE A 140 -2.38 -3.14 -29.27
C PHE A 140 -1.58 -4.43 -29.34
N ILE A 141 -0.76 -4.70 -28.32
CA ILE A 141 0.03 -5.93 -28.24
C ILE A 141 -0.90 -7.14 -28.19
N LYS A 142 -2.03 -7.08 -27.48
CA LYS A 142 -2.96 -8.20 -27.36
C LYS A 142 -3.73 -8.51 -28.64
N TRP A 143 -4.14 -7.49 -29.39
CA TRP A 143 -5.02 -7.63 -30.55
C TRP A 143 -4.28 -7.81 -31.89
N ILE A 144 -3.02 -7.38 -31.99
CA ILE A 144 -2.22 -7.53 -33.22
C ILE A 144 -1.50 -8.89 -33.19
N SER A 145 -2.18 -9.95 -33.62
CA SER A 145 -1.64 -11.32 -33.61
C SER A 145 -0.40 -11.51 -34.49
N SER A 146 -0.25 -10.72 -35.56
CA SER A 146 0.94 -10.75 -36.43
C SER A 146 2.22 -10.31 -35.71
N LEU A 147 2.09 -9.50 -34.65
CA LEU A 147 3.21 -8.99 -33.87
C LEU A 147 3.75 -10.03 -32.88
N HIS A 148 2.92 -10.99 -32.47
CA HIS A 148 3.31 -12.03 -31.50
C HIS A 148 4.44 -12.92 -32.01
N GLU A 149 4.43 -13.27 -33.30
CA GLU A 149 5.48 -14.10 -33.89
C GLU A 149 6.81 -13.36 -33.99
N ILE A 150 6.76 -12.05 -34.26
CA ILE A 150 7.94 -11.19 -34.35
C ILE A 150 8.55 -11.00 -32.95
N LEU A 151 7.72 -10.69 -31.95
CA LEU A 151 8.18 -10.58 -30.56
C LEU A 151 8.81 -11.89 -30.07
N TYR A 152 8.20 -13.03 -30.38
CA TYR A 152 8.74 -14.32 -30.00
C TYR A 152 10.12 -14.58 -30.63
N LYS A 153 10.32 -14.18 -31.89
CA LYS A 153 11.62 -14.27 -32.58
C LYS A 153 12.68 -13.30 -32.05
N LEU A 154 12.27 -12.16 -31.49
CA LEU A 154 13.20 -11.19 -30.90
C LEU A 154 13.67 -11.58 -29.49
N ILE A 155 12.82 -12.26 -28.73
CA ILE A 155 13.12 -12.69 -27.35
C ILE A 155 13.95 -13.98 -27.32
N LYS A 156 13.83 -14.82 -28.36
CA LYS A 156 14.61 -16.05 -28.53
C LYS A 156 15.96 -15.79 -29.19
#